data_AF-A0A7J7IW98-F1
#
_entry.id   AF-A0A7J7IW98-F1
#
_cell.length_a   1.000
_cell.length_b   1.000
_cell.length_c   1.000
_cell.angle_alpha   90.00
_cell.angle_beta   90.00
_cell.angle_gamma   90.00
#
_symmetry.space_group_name_H-M   'P 1'
#
loop_
_entity.id
_entity.type
_entity.pdbx_description
1 polymer ?
#
loop_
_entity_poly.entity_id
_entity_poly.type
_entity_poly.pdbx_seq_one_letter_code
_entity_poly.pdbx_strand_id
1 'polypeptide(L)'
;MAASLKGIDPDLKTYLHKNRLPDIYEALLTGLAIHCPEDPFQYMIDCLSCVQHLDYGILQWDAFVMENLRPAHKSAVVESALAHLFNFDDSQPTPEMVMKAYSHYNRGMKKLCFDAWMRYHIHKRRKKIESERKLIKAATHYAHRKMRLTLHRWIVWKDFRLGRQSMAHNIIENVFHKSVTSVIFGAWYQVTLDARQTREYFEKLGRGEITDDDDPFGRSTGEARDDIAAMDREDSCLIFRHLNLIDLSRCACVCRAWKEITEIPSLWRRINFSAVQKSVTDKIACRLLMKSRSYVSYLNLRAVHSVSWGHFQGRQ
;
A
#
# COMPACT_ATOMS: atom_id res chain seq x y z
N MET A 1 54.44 56.04 18.50
CA MET A 1 54.08 57.07 19.50
C MET A 1 54.24 58.42 18.82
N ALA A 2 53.17 59.02 18.31
CA ALA A 2 53.23 60.39 17.80
C ALA A 2 53.07 61.34 19.00
N ALA A 3 54.02 62.24 19.20
CA ALA A 3 53.93 63.25 20.25
C ALA A 3 52.78 64.21 19.90
N SER A 4 51.67 64.11 20.62
CA SER A 4 50.56 65.05 20.51
C SER A 4 50.96 66.34 21.23
N LEU A 5 50.70 67.51 20.64
CA LEU A 5 50.98 68.84 21.22
C LEU A 5 50.05 69.19 22.41
N LYS A 6 49.52 68.17 23.10
CA LYS A 6 48.62 68.30 24.25
C LYS A 6 49.35 68.86 25.47
N GLY A 7 48.78 69.90 26.08
CA GLY A 7 49.34 70.53 27.29
C GLY A 7 50.39 71.61 27.04
N ILE A 8 50.54 72.09 25.80
CA ILE A 8 51.44 73.20 25.46
C ILE A 8 50.86 74.54 25.91
N ASP A 9 51.76 75.45 26.28
CA ASP A 9 51.48 76.84 26.67
C ASP A 9 50.51 77.54 25.69
N PRO A 10 49.42 78.17 26.16
CA PRO A 10 48.43 78.86 25.32
C PRO A 10 49.02 79.93 24.38
N ASP A 11 50.10 80.60 24.80
CA ASP A 11 50.77 81.60 23.96
C ASP A 11 51.49 80.94 22.78
N LEU A 12 52.12 79.79 22.99
CA LEU A 12 52.73 78.99 21.92
C LEU A 12 51.64 78.41 20.98
N LYS A 13 50.50 77.96 21.50
CA LYS A 13 49.34 77.54 20.67
C LYS A 13 48.85 78.68 19.77
N THR A 14 48.73 79.88 20.32
CA THR A 14 48.33 81.08 19.57
C THR A 14 49.37 81.46 18.52
N TYR A 15 50.66 81.35 18.85
CA TYR A 15 51.75 81.55 17.89
C TYR A 15 51.71 80.55 16.73
N LEU A 16 51.49 79.26 17.01
CA LEU A 16 51.40 78.22 15.98
C LEU A 16 50.24 78.47 14.99
N HIS A 17 49.08 78.89 15.50
CA HIS A 17 47.94 79.27 14.67
C HIS A 17 48.15 80.56 13.90
N LYS A 18 48.69 81.59 14.54
CA LYS A 18 48.94 82.90 13.92
C LYS A 18 49.91 82.78 12.75
N ASN A 19 50.90 81.90 12.85
CA ASN A 19 51.86 81.63 11.78
C ASN A 19 51.44 80.48 10.85
N ARG A 20 50.18 80.02 10.91
CA ARG A 20 49.61 79.03 9.97
C ARG A 20 50.44 77.75 9.84
N LEU A 21 51.16 77.36 10.90
CA LEU A 21 52.03 76.19 10.88
C LEU A 21 51.32 74.88 10.52
N PRO A 22 50.09 74.59 10.98
CA PRO A 22 49.35 73.41 10.54
C PRO A 22 49.17 73.35 9.02
N ASP A 23 48.88 74.49 8.39
CA ASP A 23 48.63 74.60 6.94
C ASP A 23 49.94 74.40 6.15
N ILE A 24 51.08 74.90 6.66
CA ILE A 24 52.42 74.67 6.09
C ILE A 24 52.81 73.19 6.15
N TYR A 25 52.60 72.56 7.31
CA TYR A 25 52.86 71.13 7.48
C TYR A 25 51.96 70.28 6.58
N GLU A 26 50.70 70.69 6.40
CA GLU A 26 49.75 70.02 5.53
C GLU A 26 50.17 70.06 4.06
N ALA A 27 50.57 71.23 3.56
CA ALA A 27 51.06 71.36 2.19
C ALA A 27 52.35 70.55 1.96
N LEU A 28 53.29 70.60 2.90
CA LEU A 28 54.56 69.87 2.82
C LEU A 28 54.36 68.35 2.84
N LEU A 29 53.58 67.84 3.79
CA LEU A 29 53.31 66.41 3.90
C LEU A 29 52.53 65.89 2.69
N THR A 30 51.61 66.68 2.16
CA THR A 30 50.88 66.32 0.93
C THR A 30 51.82 66.24 -0.27
N GLY A 31 52.71 67.23 -0.44
CA GLY A 31 53.73 67.22 -1.49
C GLY A 31 54.68 66.02 -1.38
N LEU A 32 55.21 65.75 -0.18
CA LEU A 32 56.07 64.59 0.09
C LEU A 32 55.39 63.26 -0.20
N ALA A 33 54.12 63.11 0.23
CA ALA A 33 53.37 61.88 0.05
C ALA A 33 53.05 61.59 -1.43
N ILE A 34 52.91 62.62 -2.25
CA ILE A 34 52.56 62.49 -3.68
C ILE A 34 53.81 62.35 -4.55
N HIS A 35 54.83 63.20 -4.35
CA HIS A 35 56.02 63.23 -5.20
C HIS A 35 57.05 62.16 -4.82
N CYS A 36 57.06 61.72 -3.56
CA CYS A 36 58.01 60.71 -3.04
C CYS A 36 59.46 60.93 -3.56
N PRO A 37 60.07 62.10 -3.31
CA PRO A 37 61.38 62.44 -3.85
C PRO A 37 62.49 61.52 -3.30
N GLU A 38 63.53 61.28 -4.09
CA GLU A 38 64.69 60.48 -3.68
C GLU A 38 65.44 61.11 -2.48
N ASP A 39 65.46 62.44 -2.40
CA ASP A 39 65.91 63.20 -1.23
C ASP A 39 64.78 64.06 -0.63
N PRO A 40 64.10 63.55 0.41
CA PRO A 40 63.03 64.26 1.09
C PRO A 40 63.50 65.54 1.81
N PHE A 41 64.75 65.59 2.28
CA PHE A 41 65.24 66.74 3.05
C PHE A 41 65.51 67.92 2.12
N GLN A 42 66.16 67.68 0.99
CA GLN A 42 66.38 68.72 -0.02
C GLN A 42 65.04 69.25 -0.55
N TYR A 43 64.09 68.36 -0.84
CA TYR A 43 62.74 68.74 -1.26
C TYR A 43 62.02 69.63 -0.22
N MET A 44 62.11 69.29 1.07
CA MET A 44 61.52 70.11 2.13
C MET A 44 62.16 71.49 2.23
N ILE A 45 63.48 71.58 2.08
CA ILE A 45 64.20 72.87 2.08
C ILE A 45 63.72 73.73 0.91
N ASP A 46 63.68 73.16 -0.30
CA ASP A 46 63.24 73.88 -1.49
C ASP A 46 61.78 74.38 -1.34
N CYS A 47 60.88 73.54 -0.83
CA CYS A 47 59.49 73.94 -0.55
C CYS A 47 59.41 75.06 0.49
N LEU A 48 60.19 74.97 1.58
CA LEU A 48 60.21 76.00 2.63
C LEU A 48 60.81 77.32 2.13
N SER A 49 61.82 77.26 1.26
CA SER A 49 62.36 78.45 0.58
C SER A 49 61.30 79.10 -0.32
N CYS A 50 60.45 78.33 -0.99
CA CYS A 50 59.31 78.88 -1.73
C CYS A 50 58.30 79.57 -0.79
N VAL A 51 58.01 78.99 0.39
CA VAL A 51 57.10 79.60 1.39
C VAL A 51 57.62 80.93 1.89
N GLN A 52 58.93 81.09 2.10
CA GLN A 52 59.53 82.34 2.56
C GLN A 52 59.28 83.52 1.61
N HIS A 53 59.04 83.25 0.32
CA HIS A 53 58.76 84.25 -0.71
C HIS A 53 57.27 84.39 -1.05
N LEU A 54 56.41 83.54 -0.48
CA LEU A 54 54.96 83.56 -0.68
C LEU A 54 54.26 84.29 0.48
N ASP A 55 53.18 84.99 0.18
CA ASP A 55 52.31 85.53 1.23
C ASP A 55 51.53 84.39 1.90
N TYR A 56 51.60 84.30 3.23
CA TYR A 56 51.00 83.22 4.03
C TYR A 56 49.48 83.11 3.84
N GLY A 57 48.82 84.17 3.35
CA GLY A 57 47.39 84.19 3.06
C GLY A 57 46.94 83.32 1.87
N ILE A 58 47.87 82.86 1.01
CA ILE A 58 47.57 82.16 -0.25
C ILE A 58 47.90 80.66 -0.17
N LEU A 59 48.45 80.16 0.94
CA LEU A 59 48.90 78.78 1.05
C LEU A 59 47.72 77.79 1.08
N GLN A 60 47.58 76.99 0.02
CA GLN A 60 46.63 75.88 -0.08
C GLN A 60 47.30 74.54 0.24
N TRP A 61 46.50 73.54 0.62
CA TRP A 61 46.98 72.19 0.99
C TRP A 61 47.71 71.46 -0.15
N ASP A 62 47.52 71.89 -1.41
CA ASP A 62 48.13 71.34 -2.62
C ASP A 62 49.22 72.26 -3.21
N ALA A 63 49.68 73.26 -2.47
CA ALA A 63 50.61 74.28 -2.97
C ALA A 63 51.92 73.72 -3.57
N PHE A 64 52.41 72.58 -3.10
CA PHE A 64 53.61 71.91 -3.62
C PHE A 64 53.31 70.72 -4.54
N VAL A 65 52.05 70.52 -4.93
CA VAL A 65 51.63 69.44 -5.81
C VAL A 65 51.53 69.97 -7.24
N MET A 66 52.23 69.31 -8.18
CA MET A 66 52.14 69.67 -9.59
C MET A 66 50.71 69.47 -10.10
N GLU A 67 50.24 70.34 -11.00
CA GLU A 67 48.84 70.39 -11.44
C GLU A 67 48.35 69.08 -12.08
N ASN A 68 49.25 68.30 -12.67
CA ASN A 68 48.99 66.97 -13.23
C ASN A 68 48.84 65.83 -12.19
N LEU A 69 49.23 66.07 -10.93
CA LEU A 69 49.23 65.09 -9.84
C LEU A 69 48.27 65.48 -8.70
N ARG A 70 47.49 66.54 -8.88
CA ARG A 70 46.54 67.03 -7.87
C ARG A 70 45.43 66.00 -7.62
N PRO A 71 45.28 65.51 -6.38
CA PRO A 71 44.17 64.65 -6.02
C PRO A 71 42.83 65.39 -6.16
N ALA A 72 41.78 64.69 -6.60
CA ALA A 72 40.43 65.27 -6.70
C ALA A 72 39.86 65.73 -5.35
N HIS A 73 40.37 65.15 -4.26
CA HIS A 73 39.99 65.48 -2.88
C HIS A 73 41.23 65.51 -1.99
N LYS A 74 41.18 66.33 -0.95
CA LYS A 74 42.18 66.41 0.12
C LYS A 74 42.44 65.01 0.71
N SER A 75 43.71 64.70 0.99
CA SER A 75 44.09 63.39 1.55
C SER A 75 43.59 63.25 2.99
N ALA A 76 42.57 62.40 3.19
CA ALA A 76 41.99 62.12 4.50
C ALA A 76 43.00 61.58 5.52
N VAL A 77 44.11 60.98 5.06
CA VAL A 77 45.19 60.46 5.91
C VAL A 77 46.04 61.60 6.49
N VAL A 78 46.39 62.58 5.65
CA VAL A 78 47.15 63.77 6.09
C VAL A 78 46.28 64.63 7.02
N GLU A 79 45.01 64.81 6.65
CA GLU A 79 44.02 65.52 7.47
C GLU A 79 43.83 64.84 8.84
N SER A 80 43.69 63.51 8.88
CA SER A 80 43.55 62.77 10.14
C SER A 80 44.82 62.77 10.99
N ALA A 81 46.00 62.67 10.38
CA ALA A 81 47.27 62.66 11.10
C ALA A 81 47.60 64.04 11.68
N LEU A 82 47.38 65.11 10.91
CA LEU A 82 47.59 66.49 11.37
C LEU A 82 46.52 66.93 12.36
N ALA A 83 45.27 66.51 12.17
CA ALA A 83 44.22 66.70 13.18
C ALA A 83 44.59 66.02 14.50
N HIS A 84 45.33 64.91 14.48
CA HIS A 84 45.80 64.25 15.71
C HIS A 84 47.05 64.91 16.33
N LEU A 85 47.97 65.42 15.50
CA LEU A 85 49.22 66.09 15.92
C LEU A 85 48.97 67.50 16.48
N PHE A 86 48.18 68.28 15.74
CA PHE A 86 47.69 69.61 16.09
C PHE A 86 46.30 69.54 16.74
N ASN A 87 45.95 68.42 17.39
CA ASN A 87 44.62 68.24 17.98
C ASN A 87 44.41 69.25 19.11
N PHE A 88 43.80 70.38 18.76
CA PHE A 88 43.55 71.50 19.65
C PHE A 88 42.21 71.39 20.38
N ASP A 89 41.43 70.35 20.09
CA ASP A 89 40.10 70.12 20.62
C ASP A 89 40.02 68.77 21.36
N ASP A 90 39.59 68.82 22.63
CA ASP A 90 39.37 67.64 23.49
C ASP A 90 38.05 66.96 23.14
N SER A 91 37.83 66.61 21.87
CA SER A 91 36.58 65.98 21.42
C SER A 91 36.56 64.47 21.75
N GLN A 92 36.67 64.11 23.04
CA GLN A 92 36.28 62.78 23.48
C GLN A 92 34.76 62.64 23.34
N PRO A 93 34.25 61.48 22.86
CA PRO A 93 32.81 61.27 22.75
C PRO A 93 32.15 61.48 24.12
N THR A 94 31.11 62.29 24.17
CA THR A 94 30.40 62.51 25.44
C THR A 94 29.78 61.21 25.94
N PRO A 95 29.62 61.03 27.26
CA PRO A 95 29.01 59.82 27.82
C PRO A 95 27.64 59.50 27.20
N GLU A 96 26.87 60.52 26.82
CA GLU A 96 25.59 60.40 26.13
C GLU A 96 25.73 59.80 24.72
N MET A 97 26.75 60.21 23.96
CA MET A 97 27.05 59.64 22.64
C MET A 97 27.47 58.18 22.75
N VAL A 98 28.28 57.84 23.75
CA VAL A 98 28.69 56.45 24.03
C VAL A 98 27.47 55.60 24.37
N MET A 99 26.61 56.07 25.26
CA MET A 99 25.37 55.38 25.63
C MET A 99 24.45 55.17 24.43
N LYS A 100 24.31 56.19 23.57
CA LYS A 100 23.52 56.11 22.34
C LYS A 100 24.10 55.08 21.37
N ALA A 101 25.43 55.04 21.19
CA ALA A 101 26.09 54.03 20.37
C ALA A 101 25.86 52.60 20.90
N TYR A 102 26.00 52.40 22.22
CA TYR A 102 25.72 51.12 22.87
C TYR A 102 24.27 50.68 22.73
N SER A 103 23.31 51.58 22.93
CA SER A 103 21.89 51.27 22.76
C SER A 103 21.55 50.88 21.31
N HIS A 104 22.14 51.56 20.32
CA HIS A 104 21.99 51.23 18.91
C HIS A 104 22.58 49.85 18.59
N TYR A 105 23.81 49.59 19.05
CA TYR A 105 24.46 48.29 18.89
C TYR A 105 23.64 47.16 19.52
N ASN A 106 23.23 47.32 20.78
CA ASN A 106 22.42 46.34 21.50
C ASN A 106 21.07 46.10 20.83
N ARG A 107 20.45 47.14 20.26
CA ARG A 107 19.21 47.01 19.49
C ARG A 107 19.43 46.19 18.22
N GLY A 108 20.53 46.44 17.50
CA GLY A 108 20.93 45.67 16.32
C GLY A 108 21.17 44.20 16.66
N MET A 109 21.90 43.92 17.73
CA MET A 109 22.17 42.56 18.21
C MET A 109 20.88 41.83 18.60
N LYS A 110 20.00 42.49 19.37
CA LYS A 110 18.69 41.92 19.73
C LYS A 110 17.90 41.57 18.47
N LYS A 111 17.82 42.49 17.50
CA LYS A 111 17.11 42.25 16.24
C LYS A 111 17.67 41.04 15.49
N LEU A 112 18.99 40.93 15.35
CA LEU A 112 19.63 39.78 14.72
C LEU A 112 19.28 38.45 15.41
N CYS A 113 19.35 38.41 16.74
CA CYS A 113 18.98 37.23 17.53
C CYS A 113 17.51 36.86 17.35
N PHE A 114 16.59 37.83 17.44
CA PHE A 114 15.17 37.58 17.23
C PHE A 114 14.86 37.13 15.81
N ASP A 115 15.49 37.72 14.80
CA ASP A 115 15.30 37.34 13.39
C ASP A 115 15.83 35.93 13.12
N ALA A 116 16.98 35.57 13.70
CA ALA A 116 17.52 34.22 13.61
C ALA A 116 16.61 33.21 14.31
N TRP A 117 16.11 33.54 15.49
CA TRP A 117 15.19 32.70 16.26
C TRP A 117 13.86 32.48 15.54
N MET A 118 13.28 33.55 14.97
CA MET A 118 12.07 33.48 14.15
C MET A 118 12.28 32.59 12.91
N ARG A 119 13.39 32.78 12.19
CA ARG A 119 13.77 31.94 11.04
C ARG A 119 13.90 30.48 11.43
N TYR A 120 14.50 30.16 12.57
CA TYR A 120 14.59 28.81 13.09
C TYR A 120 13.21 28.18 13.33
N HIS A 121 12.28 28.91 13.98
CA HIS A 121 10.93 28.39 14.22
C HIS A 121 10.13 28.19 12.93
N ILE A 122 10.23 29.12 11.98
CA ILE A 122 9.61 28.96 10.64
C ILE A 122 10.19 27.74 9.94
N HIS A 123 11.52 27.58 9.93
CA HIS A 123 12.17 26.42 9.34
C HIS A 123 11.72 25.12 10.02
N LYS A 124 11.69 25.07 11.36
CA LYS A 124 11.26 23.89 12.13
C LYS A 124 9.81 23.51 11.82
N ARG A 125 8.91 24.50 11.70
CA ARG A 125 7.51 24.28 11.30
C ARG A 125 7.42 23.73 9.88
N ARG A 126 8.15 24.31 8.91
CA ARG A 126 8.18 23.80 7.53
C ARG A 126 8.72 22.37 7.47
N LYS A 127 9.81 22.07 8.18
CA LYS A 127 10.40 20.73 8.27
C LYS A 127 9.41 19.71 8.82
N LYS A 128 8.64 20.08 9.86
CA LYS A 128 7.57 19.23 10.41
C LYS A 128 6.50 18.92 9.35
N ILE A 129 5.95 19.94 8.69
CA ILE A 129 4.94 19.78 7.64
C ILE A 129 5.47 18.91 6.49
N GLU A 130 6.72 19.11 6.08
CA GLU A 130 7.35 18.30 5.03
C GLU A 130 7.52 16.84 5.46
N SER A 131 7.94 16.60 6.71
CA SER A 131 8.06 15.24 7.25
C SER A 131 6.71 14.53 7.32
N GLU A 132 5.65 15.21 7.73
CA GLU A 132 4.29 14.68 7.77
C GLU A 132 3.80 14.35 6.35
N ARG A 133 4.04 15.24 5.37
CA ARG A 133 3.73 14.97 3.96
C ARG A 133 4.45 13.74 3.42
N LYS A 134 5.74 13.56 3.75
CA LYS A 134 6.52 12.38 3.36
C LYS A 134 5.96 11.12 4.02
N LEU A 135 5.57 11.19 5.28
CA LEU A 135 4.99 10.07 6.03
C LEU A 135 3.63 9.64 5.44
N ILE A 136 2.75 10.59 5.11
CA ILE A 136 1.47 10.33 4.45
C ILE A 136 1.70 9.67 3.08
N LYS A 137 2.61 10.19 2.26
CA LYS A 137 2.97 9.58 0.95
C LYS A 137 3.52 8.16 1.10
N ALA A 138 4.35 7.91 2.11
CA ALA A 138 4.88 6.57 2.38
C ALA A 138 3.77 5.60 2.81
N ALA A 139 2.87 6.04 3.68
CA ALA A 139 1.72 5.25 4.14
C ALA A 139 0.77 4.88 3.00
N THR A 140 0.43 5.85 2.13
CA THR A 140 -0.44 5.60 0.97
C THR A 140 0.22 4.65 -0.02
N HIS A 141 1.51 4.83 -0.30
CA HIS A 141 2.27 3.93 -1.17
C HIS A 141 2.32 2.50 -0.60
N TYR A 142 2.56 2.35 0.71
CA TYR A 142 2.56 1.06 1.38
C TYR A 142 1.19 0.37 1.29
N ALA A 143 0.11 1.10 1.58
CA ALA A 143 -1.26 0.57 1.49
C ALA A 143 -1.59 0.12 0.06
N HIS A 144 -1.27 0.94 -0.94
CA HIS A 144 -1.48 0.60 -2.35
C HIS A 144 -0.65 -0.62 -2.78
N ARG A 145 0.61 -0.70 -2.38
CA ARG A 145 1.47 -1.86 -2.64
C ARG A 145 0.89 -3.14 -2.02
N LYS A 146 0.45 -3.07 -0.75
CA LYS A 146 -0.17 -4.20 -0.07
C LYS A 146 -1.44 -4.66 -0.80
N MET A 147 -2.30 -3.72 -1.19
CA MET A 147 -3.51 -4.02 -1.96
C MET A 147 -3.17 -4.71 -3.29
N ARG A 148 -2.21 -4.18 -4.06
CA ARG A 148 -1.75 -4.77 -5.32
C ARG A 148 -1.25 -6.20 -5.15
N LEU A 149 -0.45 -6.47 -4.11
CA LEU A 149 0.06 -7.81 -3.83
C LEU A 149 -1.08 -8.78 -3.50
N THR A 150 -2.04 -8.36 -2.69
CA THR A 150 -3.22 -9.16 -2.37
C THR A 150 -4.07 -9.42 -3.60
N LEU A 151 -4.34 -8.40 -4.41
CA LEU A 151 -5.09 -8.52 -5.64
C LEU A 151 -4.40 -9.46 -6.64
N HIS A 152 -3.09 -9.35 -6.79
CA HIS A 152 -2.33 -10.24 -7.66
C HIS A 152 -2.43 -11.70 -7.21
N ARG A 153 -2.28 -11.97 -5.90
CA ARG A 153 -2.49 -13.32 -5.35
C ARG A 153 -3.91 -13.83 -5.62
N TRP A 154 -4.91 -12.97 -5.49
CA TRP A 154 -6.30 -13.32 -5.78
C TRP A 154 -6.52 -13.61 -7.28
N ILE A 155 -5.95 -12.82 -8.19
CA ILE A 155 -6.02 -13.06 -9.64
C ILE A 155 -5.43 -14.43 -9.97
N VAL A 156 -4.21 -14.72 -9.48
CA VAL A 156 -3.55 -16.02 -9.68
C VAL A 156 -4.42 -17.17 -9.16
N TRP A 157 -5.00 -17.02 -7.97
CA TRP A 157 -5.90 -18.03 -7.41
C TRP A 157 -7.18 -18.20 -8.24
N LYS A 158 -7.79 -17.10 -8.71
CA LYS A 158 -9.00 -17.10 -9.52
C LYS A 158 -8.75 -17.80 -10.86
N ASP A 159 -7.63 -17.51 -11.52
CA ASP A 159 -7.25 -18.16 -12.77
C ASP A 159 -6.96 -19.65 -12.57
N PHE A 160 -6.28 -20.02 -11.48
CA PHE A 160 -6.10 -21.42 -11.09
C PHE A 160 -7.46 -22.14 -10.89
N ARG A 161 -8.41 -21.50 -10.21
CA ARG A 161 -9.75 -22.07 -9.98
C ARG A 161 -10.54 -22.23 -11.27
N LEU A 162 -10.50 -21.25 -12.17
CA LEU A 162 -11.13 -21.33 -13.48
C LEU A 162 -10.50 -22.46 -14.32
N GLY A 163 -9.16 -22.57 -14.33
CA GLY A 163 -8.47 -23.67 -14.99
C GLY A 163 -8.90 -25.04 -14.45
N ARG A 164 -9.04 -25.17 -13.12
CA ARG A 164 -9.56 -26.39 -12.49
C ARG A 164 -11.00 -26.72 -12.88
N GLN A 165 -11.87 -25.72 -12.99
CA GLN A 165 -13.25 -25.92 -13.42
C GLN A 165 -13.32 -26.35 -14.89
N SER A 166 -12.54 -25.72 -15.77
CA SER A 166 -12.43 -26.11 -17.18
C SER A 166 -11.92 -27.54 -17.33
N MET A 167 -10.88 -27.95 -16.59
CA MET A 167 -10.40 -29.33 -16.59
C MET A 167 -11.48 -30.32 -16.14
N ALA A 168 -12.20 -30.01 -15.06
CA ALA A 168 -13.28 -30.86 -14.57
C ALA A 168 -14.42 -30.97 -15.58
N HIS A 169 -14.81 -29.84 -16.20
CA HIS A 169 -15.80 -29.81 -17.27
C HIS A 169 -15.40 -30.74 -18.42
N ASN A 170 -14.17 -30.62 -18.93
CA ASN A 170 -13.68 -31.44 -20.04
C ASN A 170 -13.66 -32.94 -19.69
N ILE A 171 -13.35 -33.31 -18.43
CA ILE A 171 -13.41 -34.71 -18.00
C ILE A 171 -14.85 -35.22 -18.03
N ILE A 172 -15.79 -34.46 -17.45
CA ILE A 172 -17.22 -34.82 -17.41
C ILE A 172 -17.78 -34.92 -18.82
N GLU A 173 -17.50 -33.93 -19.67
CA GLU A 173 -17.91 -33.88 -21.07
C GLU A 173 -17.39 -35.10 -21.86
N ASN A 174 -16.10 -35.45 -21.71
CA ASN A 174 -15.53 -36.64 -22.34
C ASN A 174 -16.19 -37.93 -21.86
N VAL A 175 -16.43 -38.08 -20.55
CA VAL A 175 -17.11 -39.27 -20.01
C VAL A 175 -18.54 -39.35 -20.52
N PHE A 176 -19.24 -38.21 -20.55
CA PHE A 176 -20.59 -38.12 -21.08
C PHE A 176 -20.65 -38.52 -22.55
N HIS A 177 -19.78 -37.96 -23.40
CA HIS A 177 -19.72 -38.33 -24.81
C HIS A 177 -19.43 -39.82 -24.99
N LYS A 178 -18.44 -40.38 -24.28
CA LYS A 178 -18.14 -41.83 -24.33
C LYS A 178 -19.35 -42.68 -23.91
N SER A 179 -20.05 -42.28 -22.86
CA SER A 179 -21.27 -42.96 -22.39
C SER A 179 -22.37 -42.93 -23.44
N VAL A 180 -22.69 -41.73 -23.97
CA VAL A 180 -23.71 -41.55 -25.01
C VAL A 180 -23.38 -42.36 -26.26
N THR A 181 -22.14 -42.31 -26.73
CA THR A 181 -21.69 -43.09 -27.88
C THR A 181 -21.84 -44.58 -27.64
N SER A 182 -21.49 -45.08 -26.44
CA SER A 182 -21.63 -46.50 -26.10
C SER A 182 -23.10 -46.95 -26.08
N VAL A 183 -24.01 -46.11 -25.58
CA VAL A 183 -25.46 -46.39 -25.60
C VAL A 183 -25.99 -46.42 -27.04
N ILE A 184 -25.61 -45.44 -27.87
CA ILE A 184 -26.04 -45.38 -29.28
C ILE A 184 -25.54 -46.61 -30.05
N PHE A 185 -24.25 -46.95 -29.94
CA PHE A 185 -23.71 -48.12 -30.62
C PHE A 185 -24.28 -49.43 -30.06
N GLY A 186 -24.53 -49.51 -28.75
CA GLY A 186 -25.20 -50.66 -28.15
C GLY A 186 -26.60 -50.86 -28.73
N ALA A 187 -27.41 -49.80 -28.78
CA ALA A 187 -28.75 -49.85 -29.36
C ALA A 187 -28.72 -50.17 -30.86
N TRP A 188 -27.82 -49.54 -31.61
CA TRP A 188 -27.64 -49.83 -33.04
C TRP A 188 -27.23 -51.28 -33.28
N TYR A 189 -26.29 -51.82 -32.49
CA TYR A 189 -25.88 -53.21 -32.58
C TYR A 189 -27.05 -54.17 -32.31
N GLN A 190 -27.87 -53.94 -31.29
CA GLN A 190 -29.08 -54.75 -31.04
C GLN A 190 -30.02 -54.73 -32.25
N VAL A 191 -30.33 -53.55 -32.79
CA VAL A 191 -31.19 -53.43 -33.99
C VAL A 191 -30.59 -54.19 -35.19
N THR A 192 -29.27 -54.13 -35.39
CA THR A 192 -28.63 -54.90 -36.48
C THR A 192 -28.67 -56.40 -36.26
N LEU A 193 -28.56 -56.86 -35.01
CA LEU A 193 -28.71 -58.27 -34.65
C LEU A 193 -30.14 -58.74 -34.89
N ASP A 194 -31.14 -58.01 -34.41
CA ASP A 194 -32.56 -58.33 -34.58
C ASP A 194 -32.92 -58.39 -36.06
N ALA A 195 -32.44 -57.42 -36.87
CA ALA A 195 -32.64 -57.42 -38.31
C ALA A 195 -32.01 -58.64 -38.99
N ARG A 196 -30.81 -59.05 -38.55
CA ARG A 196 -30.14 -60.26 -39.04
C ARG A 196 -30.91 -61.52 -38.65
N GLN A 197 -31.30 -61.66 -37.38
CA GLN A 197 -32.07 -62.80 -36.89
C GLN A 197 -33.43 -62.92 -37.59
N THR A 198 -34.12 -61.79 -37.78
CA THR A 198 -35.38 -61.72 -38.52
C THR A 198 -35.19 -62.19 -39.96
N ARG A 199 -34.11 -61.77 -40.64
CA ARG A 199 -33.78 -62.26 -41.98
C ARG A 199 -33.48 -63.76 -41.98
N GLU A 200 -32.62 -64.24 -41.08
CA GLU A 200 -32.30 -65.67 -40.97
C GLU A 200 -33.55 -66.51 -40.68
N TYR A 201 -34.48 -66.00 -39.86
CA TYR A 201 -35.78 -66.61 -39.60
C TYR A 201 -36.63 -66.73 -40.88
N PHE A 202 -36.83 -65.63 -41.62
CA PHE A 202 -37.58 -65.69 -42.88
C PHE A 202 -36.92 -66.57 -43.94
N GLU A 203 -35.58 -66.62 -43.98
CA GLU A 203 -34.86 -67.55 -44.87
C GLU A 203 -35.07 -69.01 -44.46
N LYS A 204 -35.08 -69.34 -43.16
CA LYS A 204 -35.41 -70.70 -42.65
C LYS A 204 -36.86 -71.08 -42.91
N LEU A 205 -37.79 -70.13 -42.77
CA LEU A 205 -39.20 -70.31 -43.11
C LEU A 205 -39.36 -70.64 -44.60
N GLY A 206 -38.67 -69.90 -45.48
CA GLY A 206 -38.66 -70.17 -46.93
C GLY A 206 -38.00 -71.50 -47.33
N ARG A 207 -37.11 -72.05 -46.48
CA ARG A 207 -36.52 -73.38 -46.64
C ARG A 207 -37.36 -74.52 -46.06
N GLY A 208 -38.45 -74.22 -45.35
CA GLY A 208 -39.34 -75.21 -44.72
C GLY A 208 -38.75 -75.88 -43.47
N GLU A 209 -37.77 -75.25 -42.82
CA GLU A 209 -37.00 -75.81 -41.69
C GLU A 209 -37.61 -75.48 -40.30
N ILE A 210 -38.78 -74.85 -40.24
CA ILE A 210 -39.42 -74.40 -38.99
C ILE A 210 -40.62 -75.30 -38.66
N THR A 211 -40.53 -76.05 -37.56
CA THR A 211 -41.64 -76.78 -36.94
C THR A 211 -42.43 -75.86 -36.02
N ASP A 212 -43.77 -76.02 -35.96
CA ASP A 212 -44.74 -75.15 -35.26
C ASP A 212 -44.52 -74.97 -33.72
N ASP A 213 -43.51 -75.59 -33.13
CA ASP A 213 -43.21 -75.53 -31.68
C ASP A 213 -42.04 -74.61 -31.30
N ASP A 214 -41.31 -74.03 -32.26
CA ASP A 214 -40.21 -73.11 -31.96
C ASP A 214 -40.71 -71.65 -31.98
N ASP A 215 -41.24 -71.14 -30.87
CA ASP A 215 -41.48 -69.69 -30.68
C ASP A 215 -40.17 -68.97 -30.30
N PRO A 216 -39.50 -68.26 -31.22
CA PRO A 216 -38.20 -67.63 -30.96
C PRO A 216 -38.36 -66.20 -30.42
N PHE A 217 -39.57 -65.63 -30.39
CA PHE A 217 -39.82 -64.26 -29.98
C PHE A 217 -40.31 -64.14 -28.51
N GLY A 218 -40.44 -65.27 -27.81
CA GLY A 218 -40.79 -65.33 -26.38
C GLY A 218 -39.73 -64.82 -25.39
N ARG A 219 -38.58 -64.33 -25.88
CA ARG A 219 -37.64 -63.53 -25.07
C ARG A 219 -37.61 -62.10 -25.57
N SER A 220 -38.68 -61.37 -25.28
CA SER A 220 -38.57 -59.92 -25.21
C SER A 220 -37.45 -59.59 -24.21
N THR A 221 -36.33 -59.10 -24.71
CA THR A 221 -35.26 -58.42 -23.95
C THR A 221 -35.75 -57.05 -23.45
N GLY A 222 -37.00 -57.01 -22.95
CA GLY A 222 -37.71 -55.86 -22.44
C GLY A 222 -37.74 -55.78 -20.92
N GLU A 223 -36.93 -56.57 -20.22
CA GLU A 223 -36.68 -56.36 -18.80
C GLU A 223 -35.29 -55.73 -18.65
N ALA A 224 -35.27 -54.48 -18.19
CA ALA A 224 -34.08 -53.93 -17.56
C ALA A 224 -33.53 -54.99 -16.61
N ARG A 225 -32.33 -55.52 -16.87
CA ARG A 225 -31.69 -56.47 -15.97
C ARG A 225 -31.67 -55.81 -14.60
N ASP A 226 -32.40 -56.40 -13.66
CA ASP A 226 -32.41 -55.95 -12.27
C ASP A 226 -31.10 -56.43 -11.64
N ASP A 227 -30.02 -55.71 -11.96
CA ASP A 227 -28.67 -56.03 -11.50
C ASP A 227 -28.62 -56.07 -9.97
N ILE A 228 -29.49 -55.33 -9.28
CA ILE A 228 -29.64 -55.33 -7.81
C ILE A 228 -30.29 -56.63 -7.31
N ALA A 229 -31.22 -57.22 -8.06
CA ALA A 229 -31.76 -58.54 -7.76
C ALA A 229 -30.80 -59.70 -8.09
N ALA A 230 -29.84 -59.47 -8.99
CA ALA A 230 -28.81 -60.44 -9.36
C ALA A 230 -27.59 -60.45 -8.41
N MET A 231 -27.44 -59.41 -7.57
CA MET A 231 -26.40 -59.31 -6.56
C MET A 231 -26.66 -60.21 -5.35
N ASP A 232 -25.59 -60.54 -4.61
CA ASP A 232 -25.73 -61.27 -3.34
C ASP A 232 -26.52 -60.44 -2.32
N ARG A 233 -27.29 -61.14 -1.47
CA ARG A 233 -28.22 -60.52 -0.52
C ARG A 233 -27.51 -59.62 0.49
N GLU A 234 -26.25 -59.92 0.83
CA GLU A 234 -25.44 -59.10 1.73
C GLU A 234 -25.10 -57.73 1.12
N ASP A 235 -24.71 -57.69 -0.15
CA ASP A 235 -24.35 -56.44 -0.85
C ASP A 235 -25.58 -55.57 -1.10
N SER A 236 -26.70 -56.18 -1.50
CA SER A 236 -27.97 -55.46 -1.67
C SER A 236 -28.47 -54.88 -0.34
N CYS A 237 -28.23 -55.55 0.80
CA CYS A 237 -28.53 -54.99 2.12
C CYS A 237 -27.73 -53.73 2.45
N LEU A 238 -26.45 -53.66 2.04
CA LEU A 238 -25.61 -52.49 2.30
C LEU A 238 -26.16 -51.25 1.59
N ILE A 239 -26.63 -51.41 0.35
CA ILE A 239 -27.25 -50.33 -0.43
C ILE A 239 -28.54 -49.87 0.25
N PHE A 240 -29.43 -50.80 0.61
CA PHE A 240 -30.75 -50.49 1.15
C PHE A 240 -30.69 -49.87 2.55
N ARG A 241 -29.62 -50.14 3.32
CA ARG A 241 -29.38 -49.52 4.64
C ARG A 241 -29.22 -48.00 4.57
N HIS A 242 -28.85 -47.43 3.43
CA HIS A 242 -28.72 -45.98 3.25
C HIS A 242 -30.04 -45.29 2.89
N LEU A 243 -31.10 -46.04 2.65
CA LEU A 243 -32.42 -45.50 2.30
C LEU A 243 -33.21 -45.09 3.54
N ASN A 244 -34.06 -44.07 3.39
CA ASN A 244 -35.04 -43.73 4.42
C ASN A 244 -36.24 -44.69 4.36
N LEU A 245 -37.09 -44.65 5.40
CA LEU A 245 -38.24 -45.57 5.53
C LEU A 245 -39.23 -45.51 4.37
N ILE A 246 -39.39 -44.34 3.74
CA ILE A 246 -40.31 -44.16 2.62
C ILE A 246 -39.71 -44.77 1.36
N ASP A 247 -38.44 -44.49 1.09
CA ASP A 247 -37.76 -45.03 -0.09
C ASP A 247 -37.62 -46.55 0.01
N LEU A 248 -37.36 -47.09 1.21
CA LEU A 248 -37.38 -48.53 1.45
C LEU A 248 -38.75 -49.15 1.17
N SER A 249 -39.84 -48.45 1.51
CA SER A 249 -41.20 -48.91 1.19
C SER A 249 -41.54 -48.85 -0.30
N ARG A 250 -40.96 -47.90 -1.04
CA ARG A 250 -41.10 -47.80 -2.50
C ARG A 250 -40.30 -48.91 -3.19
N CYS A 251 -39.10 -49.21 -2.71
CA CYS A 251 -38.29 -50.32 -3.18
C CYS A 251 -39.03 -51.67 -3.10
N ALA A 252 -39.85 -51.88 -2.07
CA ALA A 252 -40.65 -53.09 -1.91
C ALA A 252 -41.72 -53.27 -3.00
N CYS A 253 -42.02 -52.22 -3.78
CA CYS A 253 -43.00 -52.24 -4.87
C CYS A 253 -42.36 -52.38 -6.27
N VAL A 254 -41.03 -52.40 -6.37
CA VAL A 254 -40.31 -52.43 -7.66
C VAL A 254 -40.41 -53.81 -8.31
N CYS A 255 -40.02 -54.86 -7.58
CA CYS A 255 -40.10 -56.25 -8.03
C CYS A 255 -40.18 -57.21 -6.84
N ARG A 256 -40.37 -58.51 -7.10
CA ARG A 256 -40.44 -59.54 -6.04
C ARG A 256 -39.12 -59.67 -5.26
N ALA A 257 -37.98 -59.59 -5.94
CA ALA A 257 -36.66 -59.70 -5.30
C ALA A 257 -36.36 -58.52 -4.36
N TRP A 258 -36.66 -57.29 -4.77
CA TRP A 258 -36.49 -56.11 -3.92
C TRP A 258 -37.42 -56.14 -2.72
N LYS A 259 -38.64 -56.66 -2.88
CA LYS A 259 -39.54 -56.90 -1.77
C LYS A 259 -38.92 -57.83 -0.73
N GLU A 260 -38.32 -58.95 -1.14
CA GLU A 260 -37.62 -59.86 -0.22
C GLU A 260 -36.45 -59.18 0.49
N ILE A 261 -35.63 -58.39 -0.22
CA ILE A 261 -34.49 -57.67 0.36
C ILE A 261 -34.98 -56.66 1.41
N THR A 262 -36.04 -55.90 1.13
CA THR A 262 -36.60 -54.93 2.08
C THR A 262 -37.17 -55.56 3.34
N GLU A 263 -37.40 -56.86 3.38
CA GLU A 263 -37.92 -57.58 4.55
C GLU A 263 -36.83 -58.12 5.48
N ILE A 264 -35.55 -57.95 5.11
CA ILE A 264 -34.41 -58.46 5.88
C ILE A 264 -34.34 -57.77 7.26
N PRO A 265 -34.28 -58.55 8.37
CA PRO A 265 -34.29 -58.02 9.74
C PRO A 265 -33.26 -56.94 10.06
N SER A 266 -32.07 -57.00 9.47
CA SER A 266 -30.97 -56.06 9.72
C SER A 266 -31.30 -54.63 9.29
N LEU A 267 -32.14 -54.45 8.25
CA LEU A 267 -32.58 -53.14 7.75
C LEU A 267 -33.55 -52.43 8.70
N TRP A 268 -34.28 -53.20 9.50
CA TRP A 268 -35.30 -52.68 10.43
C TRP A 268 -34.77 -52.49 11.87
N ARG A 269 -33.50 -52.77 12.14
CA ARG A 269 -32.89 -52.59 13.47
C ARG A 269 -32.94 -51.14 13.96
N ARG A 270 -32.82 -50.17 13.05
CA ARG A 270 -32.78 -48.74 13.40
C ARG A 270 -33.85 -47.97 12.61
N ILE A 271 -34.94 -47.61 13.28
CA ILE A 271 -36.07 -46.89 12.68
C ILE A 271 -36.05 -45.43 13.16
N ASN A 272 -36.01 -44.49 12.22
CA ASN A 272 -36.07 -43.06 12.52
C ASN A 272 -37.16 -42.34 11.72
N PHE A 273 -38.24 -41.95 12.40
CA PHE A 273 -39.34 -41.21 11.80
C PHE A 273 -39.06 -39.71 11.63
N SER A 274 -38.05 -39.15 12.31
CA SER A 274 -37.75 -37.71 12.22
C SER A 274 -37.36 -37.28 10.80
N ALA A 275 -36.70 -38.17 10.05
CA ALA A 275 -36.28 -37.91 8.67
C ALA A 275 -37.46 -37.87 7.67
N VAL A 276 -38.63 -38.38 8.05
CA VAL A 276 -39.79 -38.59 7.17
C VAL A 276 -41.08 -37.96 7.74
N GLN A 277 -40.93 -36.96 8.62
CA GLN A 277 -42.01 -36.33 9.38
C GLN A 277 -43.15 -35.77 8.51
N LYS A 278 -42.85 -35.25 7.32
CA LYS A 278 -43.85 -34.62 6.45
C LYS A 278 -44.71 -35.62 5.67
N SER A 279 -44.36 -36.91 5.69
CA SER A 279 -44.90 -37.88 4.75
C SER A 279 -45.37 -39.18 5.40
N VAL A 280 -45.06 -39.42 6.68
CA VAL A 280 -45.54 -40.59 7.43
C VAL A 280 -46.74 -40.19 8.29
N THR A 281 -47.89 -40.84 8.07
CA THR A 281 -49.05 -40.74 8.96
C THR A 281 -48.96 -41.78 10.09
N ASP A 282 -49.64 -41.51 11.21
CA ASP A 282 -49.62 -42.39 12.39
C ASP A 282 -50.05 -43.84 12.06
N LYS A 283 -51.01 -44.02 11.15
CA LYS A 283 -51.45 -45.35 10.65
C LYS A 283 -50.37 -46.10 9.88
N ILE A 284 -49.48 -45.40 9.18
CA ILE A 284 -48.35 -46.00 8.47
C ILE A 284 -47.25 -46.36 9.46
N ALA A 285 -46.97 -45.48 10.42
CA ALA A 285 -46.01 -45.75 11.49
C ALA A 285 -46.38 -47.00 12.30
N CYS A 286 -47.64 -47.15 12.72
CA CYS A 286 -48.10 -48.34 13.43
C CYS A 286 -47.92 -49.63 12.61
N ARG A 287 -48.27 -49.63 11.32
CA ARG A 287 -48.09 -50.81 10.45
C ARG A 287 -46.63 -51.20 10.27
N LEU A 288 -45.75 -50.23 10.08
CA LEU A 288 -44.31 -50.48 9.96
C LEU A 288 -43.71 -51.02 11.26
N LEU A 289 -44.14 -50.49 12.41
CA LEU A 289 -43.71 -50.96 13.73
C LEU A 289 -44.24 -52.36 14.06
N MET A 290 -45.46 -52.70 13.65
CA MET A 290 -45.97 -54.07 13.79
C MET A 290 -45.17 -55.06 12.95
N LYS A 291 -44.82 -54.70 11.70
CA LYS A 291 -44.03 -55.55 10.79
C LYS A 291 -42.60 -55.78 11.28
N SER A 292 -41.97 -54.74 11.85
CA SER A 292 -40.57 -54.78 12.27
C SER A 292 -40.36 -55.16 13.74
N ARG A 293 -41.44 -55.40 14.49
CA ARG A 293 -41.48 -55.53 15.97
C ARG A 293 -40.37 -56.41 16.57
N SER A 294 -40.07 -57.54 15.97
CA SER A 294 -39.09 -58.52 16.48
C SER A 294 -37.63 -58.13 16.23
N TYR A 295 -37.37 -57.08 15.46
CA TYR A 295 -36.03 -56.75 14.96
C TYR A 295 -35.54 -55.34 15.35
N VAL A 296 -36.42 -54.48 15.87
CA VAL A 296 -36.08 -53.08 16.21
C VAL A 296 -35.22 -53.02 17.47
N SER A 297 -34.01 -52.49 17.35
CA SER A 297 -33.11 -52.20 18.48
C SER A 297 -33.02 -50.71 18.81
N TYR A 298 -33.35 -49.83 17.85
CA TYR A 298 -33.35 -48.37 18.02
C TYR A 298 -34.56 -47.76 17.31
N LEU A 299 -35.32 -46.93 18.03
CA LEU A 299 -36.54 -46.32 17.54
C LEU A 299 -36.60 -44.83 17.91
N ASN A 300 -36.77 -43.96 16.90
CA ASN A 300 -36.99 -42.53 17.09
C ASN A 300 -38.38 -42.13 16.54
N LEU A 301 -39.28 -41.73 17.46
CA LEU A 301 -40.68 -41.38 17.20
C LEU A 301 -40.96 -39.86 17.19
N ARG A 302 -39.94 -38.99 17.17
CA ARG A 302 -40.10 -37.52 17.35
C ARG A 302 -41.07 -36.84 16.36
N ALA A 303 -41.38 -37.52 15.26
CA ALA A 303 -42.27 -37.07 14.19
C ALA A 303 -43.68 -37.70 14.22
N VAL A 304 -43.98 -38.56 15.19
CA VAL A 304 -45.24 -39.31 15.28
C VAL A 304 -46.04 -38.75 16.46
N HIS A 305 -47.24 -38.23 16.21
CA HIS A 305 -47.94 -37.39 17.18
C HIS A 305 -49.00 -38.16 18.00
N SER A 306 -49.43 -39.36 17.59
CA SER A 306 -50.45 -40.14 18.33
C SER A 306 -50.25 -41.67 18.35
N VAL A 307 -49.08 -42.16 18.76
CA VAL A 307 -48.90 -43.62 19.00
C VAL A 307 -49.49 -44.01 20.36
N SER A 308 -50.76 -44.45 20.40
CA SER A 308 -51.38 -45.00 21.61
C SER A 308 -51.06 -46.49 21.77
N TRP A 309 -50.70 -46.91 22.99
CA TRP A 309 -50.26 -48.27 23.33
C TRP A 309 -51.32 -49.35 23.01
N GLY A 310 -52.60 -48.98 22.94
CA GLY A 310 -53.72 -49.88 22.60
C GLY A 310 -53.65 -50.49 21.19
N HIS A 311 -52.85 -49.94 20.27
CA HIS A 311 -52.68 -50.50 18.92
C HIS A 311 -51.67 -51.66 18.83
N PHE A 312 -50.90 -51.93 19.90
CA PHE A 312 -49.89 -52.99 19.93
C PHE A 312 -50.33 -54.26 20.68
N GLN A 313 -51.54 -54.27 21.24
CA GLN A 313 -52.17 -55.50 21.75
C GLN A 313 -52.68 -56.34 20.58
N GLY A 314 -51.86 -57.29 20.16
CA GLY A 314 -52.34 -58.43 19.38
C GLY A 314 -53.26 -59.29 20.25
N ARG A 315 -54.34 -59.78 19.64
CA ARG A 315 -55.10 -60.94 20.11
C ARG A 315 -54.13 -62.07 20.46
N GLN A 316 -54.31 -62.65 21.64
CA GLN A 316 -53.90 -64.02 21.93
C GLN A 316 -54.62 -64.97 20.96
#